data_AF-A0A1E1WIS6-F1
#
_entry.id   AF-A0A1E1WIS6-F1
#
_cell.length_a   1.000
_cell.length_b   1.000
_cell.length_c   1.000
_cell.angle_alpha   90.00
_cell.angle_beta   90.00
_cell.angle_gamma   90.00
#
_symmetry.space_group_name_H-M   'P 1'
#
loop_
_entity.id
_entity.type
_entity.pdbx_description
1 polymer ?
#
loop_
_entity_poly.entity_id
_entity_poly.type
_entity_poly.pdbx_seq_one_letter_code
_entity_poly.pdbx_strand_id
1 'polypeptide(L)'
;SPPPPPDATIEMQCTEVPLPPFYSLRTAPGQPADGLWVLLQDLTNVLQIKSKDSLLKQIHCGSGSPKELLREIRTQEFLERAQCHQLLCAGEKVNIRASKVSLVRVTDKLRQLLKIETVLIS
;
A
#
# COMPACT_ATOMS: atom_id res chain seq x y z
N SER A 1 -18.00 9.11 -38.55
CA SER A 1 -17.39 8.97 -37.22
C SER A 1 -17.93 7.73 -36.56
N PRO A 2 -17.10 6.81 -36.03
CA PRO A 2 -17.64 5.71 -35.25
C PRO A 2 -18.27 6.24 -33.94
N PRO A 3 -19.30 5.59 -33.40
CA PRO A 3 -19.88 5.95 -32.10
C PRO A 3 -18.84 5.74 -30.98
N PRO A 4 -18.92 6.46 -29.86
CA PRO A 4 -18.08 6.17 -28.70
C PRO A 4 -18.33 4.73 -28.24
N PRO A 5 -17.29 3.98 -27.81
CA PRO A 5 -17.48 2.63 -27.30
C PRO A 5 -18.43 2.67 -26.10
N PRO A 6 -19.52 1.88 -26.08
CA PRO A 6 -20.57 1.96 -25.07
C PRO A 6 -20.22 1.31 -23.72
N ASP A 7 -18.94 1.27 -23.33
CA ASP A 7 -18.53 0.62 -22.08
C ASP A 7 -17.20 1.19 -21.57
N ALA A 8 -17.17 2.49 -21.29
CA ALA A 8 -16.09 3.07 -20.49
C ALA A 8 -16.55 3.08 -19.04
N THR A 9 -16.72 1.90 -18.45
CA THR A 9 -16.92 1.76 -17.00
C THR A 9 -15.66 2.23 -16.29
N ILE A 10 -15.74 3.35 -15.57
CA ILE A 10 -14.60 3.91 -14.84
C ILE A 10 -14.65 3.33 -13.42
N GLU A 11 -13.67 2.50 -13.08
CA GLU A 11 -13.47 2.05 -11.70
C GLU A 11 -12.77 3.15 -10.88
N MET A 12 -13.50 3.77 -9.97
CA MET A 12 -12.99 4.79 -9.04
C MET A 12 -12.88 4.23 -7.64
N GLN A 13 -11.71 4.28 -7.03
CA GLN A 13 -11.55 3.96 -5.61
C GLN A 13 -11.81 5.22 -4.78
N CYS A 14 -12.86 5.20 -3.96
CA CYS A 14 -13.24 6.27 -3.06
C CYS A 14 -12.90 5.90 -1.62
N THR A 15 -12.37 6.86 -0.86
CA THR A 15 -12.11 6.72 0.57
C THR A 15 -12.45 8.01 1.30
N GLU A 16 -13.02 7.89 2.50
CA GLU A 16 -13.36 9.06 3.35
C GLU A 16 -12.09 9.78 3.88
N VAL A 17 -10.98 9.07 3.94
CA VAL A 17 -9.67 9.57 4.42
C VAL A 17 -8.64 9.48 3.29
N PRO A 18 -7.65 10.39 3.22
CA PRO A 18 -6.58 10.28 2.23
C PRO A 18 -5.85 8.95 2.43
N LEU A 19 -5.78 8.16 1.36
CA LEU A 19 -5.06 6.88 1.39
C LEU A 19 -3.56 7.12 1.59
N PRO A 20 -2.89 6.24 2.36
CA PRO A 20 -1.45 6.28 2.45
C PRO A 20 -0.82 5.89 1.10
N PRO A 21 0.43 6.31 0.84
CA PRO A 21 1.13 5.96 -0.38
C PRO A 21 1.35 4.45 -0.48
N PHE A 22 1.11 3.91 -1.67
CA PHE A 22 1.34 2.52 -2.00
C PHE A 22 2.62 2.36 -2.83
N TYR A 23 3.44 1.39 -2.44
CA TYR A 23 4.75 1.13 -3.02
C TYR A 23 4.82 -0.26 -3.61
N SER A 24 5.44 -0.41 -4.79
CA SER A 24 5.99 -1.69 -5.21
C SER A 24 7.50 -1.66 -4.97
N LEU A 25 8.09 -2.80 -4.64
CA LEU A 25 9.54 -2.94 -4.54
C LEU A 25 10.05 -3.58 -5.81
N ARG A 26 10.93 -2.88 -6.53
CA ARG A 26 11.60 -3.46 -7.71
C ARG A 26 12.40 -4.69 -7.28
N THR A 27 12.08 -5.82 -7.89
CA THR A 27 12.81 -7.08 -7.77
C THR A 27 13.76 -7.24 -8.96
N ALA A 28 14.68 -8.19 -8.88
CA ALA A 28 15.56 -8.50 -10.00
C ALA A 28 14.74 -8.86 -11.26
N PRO A 29 15.23 -8.52 -12.47
CA PRO A 29 14.53 -8.86 -13.70
C PRO A 29 14.29 -10.38 -13.78
N GLY A 30 13.03 -10.78 -14.00
CA GLY A 30 12.61 -12.18 -14.04
C GLY A 30 12.02 -12.74 -12.74
N GLN A 31 11.98 -11.96 -11.65
CA GLN A 31 11.24 -12.33 -10.45
C GLN A 31 9.83 -11.72 -10.44
N PRO A 32 8.83 -12.43 -9.88
CA PRO A 32 7.48 -11.88 -9.73
C PRO A 32 7.53 -10.60 -8.89
N ALA A 33 6.63 -9.66 -9.21
CA ALA A 33 6.46 -8.46 -8.41
C ALA A 33 6.12 -8.86 -6.97
N ASP A 34 6.82 -8.26 -6.01
CA ASP A 34 6.75 -8.60 -4.60
C ASP A 34 5.44 -8.11 -3.91
N GLY A 35 4.41 -7.83 -4.71
CA GLY A 35 3.16 -7.25 -4.27
C GLY A 35 3.25 -5.76 -3.97
N LEU A 36 2.16 -5.23 -3.42
CA LEU A 36 2.01 -3.84 -3.03
C LEU A 36 2.26 -3.71 -1.52
N TRP A 37 2.92 -2.62 -1.14
CA TRP A 37 3.42 -2.35 0.21
C TRP A 37 3.00 -0.95 0.67
N VAL A 38 2.82 -0.75 1.97
CA VAL A 38 2.60 0.56 2.59
C VAL A 38 3.53 0.71 3.78
N LEU A 39 3.97 1.92 4.06
CA LEU A 39 4.75 2.21 5.26
C LEU A 39 3.91 1.93 6.52
N LEU A 40 4.49 1.18 7.46
CA LEU A 40 3.87 0.87 8.74
C LEU A 40 3.45 2.14 9.48
N GLN A 41 4.30 3.17 9.45
CA GLN A 41 4.03 4.46 10.09
C GLN A 41 2.75 5.11 9.57
N ASP A 42 2.61 5.17 8.23
CA ASP A 42 1.43 5.75 7.61
C ASP A 42 0.17 4.94 7.93
N LEU A 43 0.26 3.60 7.90
CA LEU A 43 -0.87 2.76 8.31
C LEU A 43 -1.27 2.97 9.76
N THR A 44 -0.32 3.04 10.69
CA THR A 44 -0.63 3.30 12.11
C THR A 44 -1.27 4.66 12.32
N ASN A 45 -0.88 5.66 11.52
CA ASN A 45 -1.49 7.00 11.56
C ASN A 45 -2.90 7.00 10.96
N VAL A 46 -3.10 6.39 9.79
CA VAL A 46 -4.41 6.35 9.10
C VAL A 46 -5.42 5.55 9.91
N LEU A 47 -5.04 4.37 10.39
CA LEU A 47 -5.93 3.48 11.14
C LEU A 47 -6.02 3.83 12.64
N GLN A 48 -5.28 4.85 13.10
CA GLN A 48 -5.17 5.23 14.51
C GLN A 48 -4.76 4.06 15.44
N ILE A 49 -3.98 3.11 14.90
CA ILE A 49 -3.49 1.93 15.63
C ILE A 49 -2.11 2.25 16.20
N LYS A 50 -2.00 2.28 17.52
CA LYS A 50 -0.75 2.64 18.21
C LYS A 50 0.30 1.52 18.27
N SER A 51 -0.09 0.29 17.97
CA SER A 51 0.78 -0.88 18.13
C SER A 51 0.88 -1.70 16.85
N LYS A 52 2.12 -1.94 16.41
CA LYS A 52 2.45 -2.83 15.29
C LYS A 52 1.77 -4.19 15.45
N ASP A 53 1.82 -4.76 16.65
CA ASP A 53 1.27 -6.09 16.94
C ASP A 53 -0.26 -6.12 16.76
N SER A 54 -0.93 -5.06 17.18
CA SER A 54 -2.38 -4.89 16.98
C SER A 54 -2.75 -4.78 15.51
N LEU A 55 -1.98 -4.00 14.73
CA LEU A 55 -2.18 -3.91 13.28
C LEU A 55 -2.00 -5.28 12.62
N LEU A 56 -0.89 -5.97 12.89
CA LEU A 56 -0.59 -7.27 12.32
C LEU A 56 -1.68 -8.29 12.63
N LYS A 57 -2.22 -8.31 13.85
CA LYS A 57 -3.35 -9.16 14.24
C LYS A 57 -4.62 -8.86 13.45
N GLN A 58 -4.89 -7.60 13.11
CA GLN A 58 -6.09 -7.24 12.35
C GLN A 58 -6.00 -7.59 10.87
N ILE A 59 -4.81 -7.53 10.27
CA ILE A 59 -4.61 -7.86 8.85
C ILE A 59 -4.32 -9.33 8.60
N HIS A 60 -3.90 -10.07 9.62
CA HIS A 60 -3.53 -11.48 9.51
C HIS A 60 -4.77 -12.37 9.71
N CYS A 61 -5.34 -12.87 8.61
CA CYS A 61 -6.49 -13.79 8.61
C CYS A 61 -6.13 -15.28 8.86
N GLY A 62 -5.09 -15.57 9.66
CA GLY A 62 -4.73 -16.93 10.06
C GLY A 62 -4.17 -17.87 8.97
N SER A 63 -4.04 -17.39 7.73
CA SER A 63 -3.44 -18.13 6.60
C SER A 63 -2.26 -17.33 6.04
N GLY A 64 -1.10 -17.46 6.69
CA GLY A 64 0.14 -16.82 6.26
C GLY A 64 1.16 -16.72 7.39
N SER A 65 2.45 -16.66 7.07
CA SER A 65 3.44 -16.35 8.11
C SER A 65 3.41 -14.85 8.39
N PRO A 66 3.43 -14.36 9.66
CA PRO A 66 3.54 -12.93 9.95
C PRO A 66 4.79 -12.28 9.32
N LYS A 67 5.80 -13.09 8.99
CA LYS A 67 7.00 -12.71 8.25
C LYS A 67 6.75 -12.28 6.80
N GLU A 68 5.62 -12.67 6.20
CA GLU A 68 5.27 -12.27 4.83
C GLU A 68 4.48 -10.96 4.80
N LEU A 69 3.90 -10.56 5.93
CA LEU A 69 3.11 -9.34 6.07
C LEU A 69 3.96 -8.12 6.39
N LEU A 70 5.11 -8.30 7.06
CA LEU A 70 6.00 -7.24 7.46
C LEU A 70 7.36 -7.41 6.79
N ARG A 71 7.88 -6.32 6.24
CA ARG A 71 9.21 -6.29 5.62
C ARG A 71 10.00 -5.10 6.13
N GLU A 72 11.19 -5.37 6.64
CA GLU A 72 12.15 -4.34 7.03
C GLU A 72 13.26 -4.26 6.00
N ILE A 73 13.45 -3.08 5.40
CA ILE A 73 14.56 -2.82 4.48
C ILE A 73 15.31 -1.56 4.88
N ARG A 74 16.58 -1.46 4.46
CA ARG A 74 17.36 -0.24 4.70
C ARG A 74 16.70 0.93 3.98
N THR A 75 16.76 2.10 4.59
CA THR A 75 16.12 3.29 4.02
C THR A 75 16.72 3.67 2.66
N GLN A 76 18.05 3.54 2.48
CA GLN A 76 18.68 3.70 1.16
C GLN A 76 18.10 2.72 0.13
N GLU A 77 18.07 1.42 0.45
CA GLU A 77 17.47 0.40 -0.41
C GLU A 77 16.01 0.70 -0.77
N PHE A 78 15.22 1.21 0.17
CA PHE A 78 13.84 1.63 -0.10
C PHE A 78 13.80 2.79 -1.10
N LEU A 79 14.61 3.83 -0.89
CA LEU A 79 14.65 4.98 -1.80
C LEU A 79 15.10 4.60 -3.22
N GLU A 80 15.96 3.59 -3.37
CA GLU A 80 16.43 3.12 -4.67
C GLU A 80 15.43 2.19 -5.38
N ARG A 81 14.68 1.37 -4.62
CA ARG A 81 13.86 0.27 -5.17
C ARG A 81 12.37 0.51 -5.12
N ALA A 82 11.89 1.40 -4.25
CA ALA A 82 10.46 1.64 -4.09
C ALA A 82 9.92 2.50 -5.22
N GLN A 83 8.82 2.06 -5.81
CA GLN A 83 8.05 2.81 -6.78
C GLN A 83 6.72 3.19 -6.13
N CYS A 84 6.54 4.49 -5.88
CA CYS A 84 5.29 5.03 -5.36
C CYS A 84 4.24 5.09 -6.49
N HIS A 85 3.01 4.67 -6.18
CA HIS A 85 1.86 4.68 -7.10
C HIS A 85 0.93 5.88 -6.87
N GLN A 86 1.28 6.77 -5.95
CA GLN A 86 0.49 7.96 -5.69
C GLN A 86 0.83 9.04 -6.71
N LEU A 87 -0.15 9.45 -7.53
CA LEU A 87 0.02 10.47 -8.57
C LEU A 87 0.25 11.88 -7.99
N LEU A 88 -0.40 12.17 -6.85
CA LEU A 88 -0.24 13.42 -6.13
C LEU A 88 0.80 13.20 -5.03
N CYS A 89 2.04 13.65 -5.26
CA CYS A 89 3.07 13.72 -4.21
C CYS A 89 2.60 14.66 -3.10
N ALA A 90 1.83 14.15 -2.14
CA ALA A 90 1.29 14.92 -1.01
C ALA A 90 2.35 15.19 0.07
N GLY A 91 3.58 15.51 -0.34
CA GLY A 91 4.71 15.75 0.57
C GLY A 91 5.07 14.50 1.37
N GLU A 92 5.33 13.39 0.68
CA GLU A 92 5.62 12.08 1.25
C GLU A 92 6.73 12.15 2.33
N LYS A 93 6.39 11.79 3.57
CA LYS A 93 7.29 11.96 4.74
C LYS A 93 7.99 10.65 5.09
N VAL A 94 8.83 10.16 4.19
CA VAL A 94 9.72 9.04 4.50
C VAL A 94 10.79 9.52 5.49
N ASN A 95 10.93 8.84 6.63
CA ASN A 95 11.95 9.19 7.62
C ASN A 95 13.35 8.76 7.14
N ILE A 96 14.01 9.61 6.36
CA ILE A 96 15.35 9.36 5.81
C ILE A 96 16.44 9.28 6.90
N ARG A 97 16.16 9.74 8.13
CA ARG A 97 17.09 9.65 9.26
C ARG A 97 17.08 8.26 9.91
N ALA A 98 16.02 7.49 9.73
CA ALA A 98 15.97 6.11 10.21
C ALA A 98 16.87 5.23 9.32
N SER A 99 17.59 4.28 9.93
CA SER A 99 18.43 3.34 9.15
C SER A 99 17.61 2.31 8.38
N LYS A 100 16.36 2.08 8.78
CA LYS A 100 15.43 1.13 8.17
C LYS A 100 14.03 1.71 8.10
N VAL A 101 13.26 1.24 7.11
CA VAL A 101 11.82 1.43 7.01
C VAL A 101 11.11 0.09 7.17
N SER A 102 9.92 0.15 7.78
CA SER A 102 9.04 -1.01 7.95
C SER A 102 7.86 -0.88 6.99
N LEU A 103 7.71 -1.89 6.14
CA LEU A 103 6.65 -1.99 5.14
C LEU A 103 5.68 -3.09 5.56
N VAL A 104 4.40 -2.86 5.28
CA VAL A 104 3.31 -3.81 5.49
C VAL A 104 2.73 -4.17 4.14
N ARG A 105 2.57 -5.47 3.88
CA ARG A 105 1.99 -5.97 2.63
C ARG A 105 0.51 -5.59 2.55
N VAL A 106 0.09 -5.10 1.40
CA VAL A 106 -1.31 -4.79 1.13
C VAL A 106 -2.05 -6.10 0.87
N THR A 107 -2.84 -6.49 1.86
CA THR A 107 -3.78 -7.61 1.77
C THR A 107 -5.18 -7.11 1.49
N ASP A 108 -6.08 -8.02 1.08
CA ASP A 108 -7.50 -7.72 0.97
C ASP A 108 -8.07 -7.14 2.28
N LYS A 109 -7.69 -7.76 3.41
CA LYS A 109 -8.11 -7.30 4.73
C LYS A 109 -7.64 -5.88 5.04
N LEU A 110 -6.41 -5.52 4.65
CA LEU A 110 -5.92 -4.15 4.82
C LEU A 110 -6.70 -3.17 3.94
N ARG A 111 -7.04 -3.54 2.70
CA ARG A 111 -7.88 -2.71 1.82
C ARG A 111 -9.26 -2.46 2.42
N GLN A 112 -9.86 -3.49 3.02
CA GLN A 112 -11.12 -3.36 3.77
C GLN A 112 -10.99 -2.43 4.98
N LEU A 113 -9.91 -2.55 5.76
CA LEU A 113 -9.66 -1.67 6.92
C LEU A 113 -9.45 -0.21 6.51
N LEU A 114 -8.81 0.02 5.36
CA LEU A 114 -8.64 1.34 4.76
C LEU A 114 -9.93 1.88 4.11
N LYS A 115 -11.03 1.10 4.16
CA LYS A 115 -12.33 1.42 3.55
C LYS A 115 -12.19 1.83 2.08
N ILE A 116 -11.36 1.11 1.33
CA ILE A 116 -11.23 1.33 -0.11
C ILE A 116 -12.49 0.77 -0.78
N GLU A 117 -13.39 1.67 -1.19
CA GLU A 117 -14.60 1.31 -1.93
C GLU A 117 -14.35 1.52 -3.43
N THR A 118 -14.51 0.46 -4.22
CA THR A 118 -14.49 0.59 -5.68
C THR A 118 -15.89 0.97 -6.16
N VAL A 119 -16.03 2.18 -6.69
CA VAL A 119 -17.24 2.69 -7.34
C VAL A 119 -17.05 2.55 -8.85
N LEU A 120 -17.93 1.80 -9.50
CA LEU A 120 -18.02 1.76 -10.95
C LEU A 120 -18.91 2.92 -11.41
N ILE A 121 -18.37 3.83 -12.22
CA ILE A 121 -19.14 4.89 -12.88
C ILE A 121 -19.42 4.45 -14.32
N SER A 122 -20.71 4.42 -14.67
CA SER A 122 -21.23 4.13 -16.02
C SER A 122 -21.69 5.40 -16.71
#